data_AF-A0A1B9AMJ9-F1
#
_entry.id   AF-A0A1B9AMJ9-F1
#
_cell.length_a   1.000
_cell.length_b   1.000
_cell.length_c   1.000
_cell.angle_alpha   90.00
_cell.angle_beta   90.00
_cell.angle_gamma   90.00
#
_symmetry.space_group_name_H-M   'P 1'
#
loop_
_entity.id
_entity.type
_entity.pdbx_description
1 polymer ?
#
loop_
_entity_poly.entity_id
_entity_poly.type
_entity_poly.pdbx_seq_one_letter_code
_entity_poly.pdbx_strand_id
1 'polypeptide(L)'
;MAIAFTLGSINVNSQNTNSAISIGENQLPGWAAHRKVNNGMGFQAGNVFNAGNTMGVNDPDAIDGMMNNQNISPSAQGQAL
;
A
#
# COMPACT_ATOMS: atom_id res chain seq x y z
N MET A 1 4.70 -29.76 7.19
CA MET A 1 5.91 -29.79 8.02
C MET A 1 6.67 -28.51 7.75
N ALA A 2 6.61 -27.55 8.67
CA ALA A 2 7.30 -26.27 8.49
C ALA A 2 8.81 -26.49 8.55
N ILE A 3 9.53 -25.89 7.61
CA ILE A 3 10.99 -25.94 7.54
C ILE A 3 11.50 -24.58 8.02
N ALA A 4 12.45 -24.59 8.94
CA ALA A 4 13.12 -23.37 9.36
C ALA A 4 13.86 -22.76 8.17
N PHE A 5 13.64 -21.46 7.95
CA PHE A 5 14.38 -20.69 6.96
C PHE A 5 14.82 -19.38 7.57
N THR A 6 15.98 -18.89 7.13
CA THR A 6 16.49 -17.59 7.57
C THR A 6 16.01 -16.52 6.60
N LEU A 7 15.32 -15.52 7.13
CA LEU A 7 15.02 -14.30 6.39
C LEU A 7 16.19 -13.33 6.53
N GLY A 8 16.76 -12.93 5.39
CA GLY A 8 17.69 -11.81 5.35
C GLY A 8 17.00 -10.47 5.64
N SER A 9 17.74 -9.38 5.51
CA SER A 9 17.18 -8.03 5.72
C SER A 9 16.12 -7.70 4.68
N ILE A 10 14.95 -7.23 5.13
CA ILE A 10 13.94 -6.62 4.28
C ILE A 10 14.08 -5.11 4.42
N ASN A 11 14.64 -4.46 3.41
CA ASN A 11 14.80 -3.01 3.38
C ASN A 11 13.69 -2.41 2.51
N VAL A 12 12.74 -1.73 3.14
CA VAL A 12 11.65 -1.07 2.42
C VAL A 12 11.78 0.43 2.56
N ASN A 13 12.09 1.09 1.45
CA ASN A 13 12.24 2.54 1.40
C ASN A 13 10.88 3.28 1.42
N SER A 14 9.81 2.63 0.96
CA SER A 14 8.45 3.16 0.99
C SER A 14 7.40 2.08 0.85
N GLN A 15 6.28 2.28 1.53
CA GLN A 15 5.02 1.60 1.28
C GLN A 15 3.95 2.66 1.11
N ASN A 16 3.06 2.46 0.15
CA ASN A 16 1.93 3.35 -0.07
C ASN A 16 0.62 2.67 0.33
N THR A 17 -0.50 3.33 0.08
CA THR A 17 -1.82 2.80 0.46
C THR A 17 -2.03 1.40 -0.09
N ASN A 18 -2.63 0.53 0.74
CA ASN A 18 -2.85 -0.88 0.45
C ASN A 18 -1.61 -1.78 0.40
N SER A 19 -0.50 -1.40 1.04
CA SER A 19 0.72 -2.21 1.02
C SER A 19 0.83 -3.15 2.22
N ALA A 20 1.37 -4.35 1.99
CA ALA A 20 1.75 -5.30 3.04
C ALA A 20 3.13 -5.87 2.74
N ILE A 21 3.90 -6.15 3.80
CA ILE A 21 5.04 -7.06 3.75
C ILE A 21 4.61 -8.27 4.57
N SER A 22 4.34 -9.38 3.89
CA SER A 22 3.78 -10.58 4.51
C SER A 22 4.69 -11.76 4.22
N ILE A 23 5.04 -12.51 5.26
CA ILE A 23 5.97 -13.63 5.20
C ILE A 23 5.33 -14.83 5.89
N GLY A 24 5.52 -16.02 5.33
CA GLY A 24 4.83 -17.23 5.78
C GLY A 24 3.41 -17.30 5.22
N GLU A 25 2.57 -18.13 5.84
CA GLU A 25 1.20 -18.33 5.38
C GLU A 25 0.30 -17.17 5.80
N ASN A 26 -0.11 -16.35 4.83
CA ASN A 26 -0.94 -15.17 5.07
C ASN A 26 -2.25 -15.28 4.30
N GLN A 27 -3.36 -15.02 4.98
CA GLN A 27 -4.67 -14.86 4.38
C GLN A 27 -5.15 -13.45 4.70
N LEU A 28 -5.31 -12.63 3.67
CA LEU A 28 -5.73 -11.23 3.76
C LEU A 28 -7.04 -11.01 3.00
N PRO A 29 -8.11 -11.77 3.32
CA PRO A 29 -9.38 -11.63 2.62
C PRO A 29 -9.99 -10.27 2.93
N GLY A 30 -10.55 -9.64 1.92
CA GLY A 30 -11.16 -8.34 2.07
C GLY A 30 -10.19 -7.18 2.24
N TRP A 31 -8.90 -7.44 2.01
CA TRP A 31 -7.90 -6.41 1.91
C TRP A 31 -8.20 -5.47 0.75
N ALA A 32 -8.63 -4.27 1.08
CA ALA A 32 -8.92 -3.22 0.12
C ALA A 32 -8.59 -1.87 0.75
N ALA A 33 -8.11 -0.95 -0.06
CA ALA A 33 -8.01 0.43 0.32
C ALA A 33 -8.36 1.30 -0.87
N HIS A 34 -8.97 2.44 -0.58
CA HIS A 34 -9.28 3.45 -1.54
C HIS A 34 -8.58 4.72 -1.10
N ARG A 35 -7.97 5.41 -2.05
CA ARG A 35 -7.30 6.68 -1.79
C ARG A 35 -7.33 7.50 -3.06
N LYS A 36 -7.88 8.71 -2.94
CA LYS A 36 -7.50 9.79 -3.84
C LYS A 36 -6.32 10.51 -3.24
N VAL A 37 -5.39 10.93 -4.10
CA VAL A 37 -4.28 11.78 -3.68
C VAL A 37 -3.95 12.75 -4.80
N ASN A 38 -3.77 14.02 -4.43
CA ASN A 38 -3.31 15.07 -5.32
C ASN A 38 -2.00 15.63 -4.76
N ASN A 39 -0.90 14.92 -5.03
CA ASN A 39 0.40 15.30 -4.51
C ASN A 39 1.19 16.05 -5.58
N GLY A 40 1.71 17.23 -5.24
CA GLY A 40 2.58 18.00 -6.13
C GLY A 40 3.90 17.25 -6.36
N MET A 41 4.81 17.28 -5.38
CA MET A 41 6.09 16.54 -5.48
C MET A 41 6.00 15.05 -5.16
N GLY A 42 4.79 14.48 -5.12
CA GLY A 42 4.60 13.05 -4.87
C GLY A 42 5.19 12.56 -3.54
N PHE A 43 5.62 11.30 -3.53
CA PHE A 43 6.33 10.66 -2.42
C PHE A 43 7.79 10.44 -2.82
N GLN A 44 8.72 10.75 -1.91
CA GLN A 44 10.17 10.55 -2.10
C GLN A 44 10.67 9.54 -1.06
N ALA A 45 11.42 8.54 -1.50
CA ALA A 45 11.83 7.38 -0.70
C ALA A 45 13.33 7.15 -0.82
N GLY A 46 14.02 6.93 0.31
CA GLY A 46 15.47 6.72 0.33
C GLY A 46 16.26 8.05 0.31
N ASN A 47 17.48 8.01 -0.22
CA ASN A 47 18.37 9.18 -0.24
C ASN A 47 17.99 10.10 -1.41
N VAL A 48 17.24 11.16 -1.12
CA VAL A 48 16.74 12.11 -2.13
C VAL A 48 17.24 13.51 -1.83
N PHE A 49 17.95 14.10 -2.78
CA PHE A 49 18.23 15.54 -2.80
C PHE A 49 17.30 16.19 -3.82
N ASN A 50 16.48 17.12 -3.36
CA ASN A 50 15.47 17.77 -4.19
C ASN A 50 15.51 19.29 -3.97
N ALA A 51 15.74 20.06 -5.04
CA ALA A 51 15.93 21.50 -4.95
C ALA A 51 15.47 22.21 -6.23
N GLY A 52 14.92 23.42 -6.09
CA GLY A 52 14.49 24.25 -7.22
C GLY A 52 13.08 23.96 -7.76
N ASN A 53 12.23 23.29 -6.98
CA ASN A 53 10.92 22.86 -7.46
C ASN A 53 9.80 23.83 -7.06
N THR A 54 8.90 24.10 -8.01
CA THR A 54 7.63 24.76 -7.78
C THR A 54 6.53 23.81 -8.23
N MET A 55 5.56 23.51 -7.37
CA MET A 55 4.43 22.65 -7.70
C MET A 55 3.12 23.37 -7.47
N GLY A 56 2.21 23.26 -8.44
CA GLY A 56 0.81 23.60 -8.29
C GLY A 56 -0.02 22.33 -8.39
N VAL A 57 -0.91 22.12 -7.43
CA VAL A 57 -1.93 21.08 -7.51
C VAL A 57 -3.26 21.79 -7.47
N ASN A 58 -4.01 21.71 -8.56
CA ASN A 58 -5.37 22.21 -8.65
C ASN A 58 -6.28 21.04 -8.93
N ASP A 59 -7.24 20.82 -8.04
CA ASP A 59 -8.21 19.74 -8.11
C ASP A 59 -9.60 20.34 -7.88
N PRO A 60 -10.20 20.95 -8.93
CA PRO A 60 -11.45 21.69 -8.80
C PRO A 60 -12.65 20.80 -9.09
N ASP A 61 -12.76 19.66 -8.41
CA ASP A 61 -13.93 18.80 -8.53
C ASP A 61 -15.04 19.18 -7.53
N ALA A 62 -16.30 19.05 -7.97
CA ALA A 62 -17.47 19.37 -7.14
C ALA A 62 -17.86 18.20 -6.20
N ILE A 63 -17.53 16.97 -6.60
CA ILE A 63 -17.68 15.76 -5.79
C ILE A 63 -16.40 14.96 -5.94
N ASP A 64 -15.68 14.88 -4.83
CA ASP A 64 -14.41 14.21 -4.73
C ASP A 64 -14.57 12.80 -4.11
N GLY A 65 -13.77 11.83 -4.55
CA GLY A 65 -13.42 10.69 -3.72
C GLY A 65 -14.60 9.77 -3.43
N MET A 66 -15.47 9.56 -4.42
CA MET A 66 -16.56 8.58 -4.35
C MET A 66 -15.98 7.16 -4.25
N MET A 67 -15.55 6.79 -3.06
CA MET A 67 -14.98 5.50 -2.74
C MET A 67 -16.12 4.58 -2.30
N ASN A 68 -16.53 3.69 -3.18
CA ASN A 68 -17.50 2.65 -2.86
C ASN A 68 -16.78 1.34 -2.59
N ASN A 69 -16.86 0.85 -1.35
CA ASN A 69 -16.28 -0.43 -0.97
C ASN A 69 -17.38 -1.47 -0.72
N GLN A 70 -18.02 -1.95 -1.78
CA GLN A 70 -18.88 -3.14 -1.74
C GLN A 70 -17.98 -4.39 -1.69
N ASN A 71 -17.46 -4.75 -0.53
CA ASN A 71 -16.57 -5.91 -0.41
C ASN A 71 -17.24 -7.06 0.34
N ILE A 72 -17.54 -8.14 -0.38
CA ILE A 72 -17.92 -9.43 0.19
C ILE A 72 -16.66 -10.28 0.22
N SER A 73 -16.15 -10.58 1.41
CA SER A 73 -14.83 -11.20 1.58
C SER A 73 -14.88 -12.54 2.32
N PRO A 74 -15.57 -13.54 1.77
CA PRO A 74 -15.57 -14.87 2.35
C PRO A 74 -14.17 -15.47 2.22
N SER A 75 -13.65 -15.99 3.33
CA SER A 75 -12.43 -16.79 3.33
C SER A 75 -12.68 -18.13 4.00
N ALA A 76 -12.33 -19.20 3.30
CA ALA A 76 -12.07 -20.48 3.96
C ALA A 76 -10.59 -20.50 4.35
N GLN A 77 -10.30 -20.73 5.62
CA GLN A 77 -8.93 -20.74 6.13
C GLN A 77 -8.19 -21.97 5.58
N GLY A 78 -7.28 -21.75 4.63
CA GLY A 78 -6.47 -22.79 3.98
C GLY A 78 -4.99 -22.78 4.40
N GLN A 79 -4.65 -21.99 5.42
CA GLN A 79 -3.33 -22.02 6.05
C GLN A 79 -3.20 -23.37 6.77
N ALA A 80 -2.25 -24.19 6.34
CA ALA A 80 -2.18 -25.61 6.66
C ALA A 80 -0.78 -26.06 7.11
N LEU A 81 0.15 -25.12 7.29
CA LEU A 81 1.53 -25.39 7.72
C LEU A 81 1.89 -24.72 9.04
#